data_AF-A0A9D6KXE9-F1
#
_entry.id   AF-A0A9D6KXE9-F1
#
_cell.length_a   1.000
_cell.length_b   1.000
_cell.length_c   1.000
_cell.angle_alpha   90.00
_cell.angle_beta   90.00
_cell.angle_gamma   90.00
#
_symmetry.space_group_name_H-M   'P 1'
#
loop_
_entity.id
_entity.type
_entity.pdbx_description
1 polymer ?
#
loop_
_entity_poly.entity_id
_entity_poly.type
_entity_poly.pdbx_seq_one_letter_code
_entity_poly.pdbx_strand_id
1 'polypeptide(L)'
;MHEIFDERSSWHTPGRTSIAGDRRGREAVFAQFGRYGAETSGTFRAALEDVFTTDDGRVVGLHRNTGERNGKRLDVSCCIVFEVKNGKIVSGREHFFDLYNWDEFWA
;
A
#
# COMPACT_ATOMS: atom_id res chain seq x y z
N MET A 1 0.62 11.73 9.71
CA MET A 1 0.50 10.29 9.37
C MET A 1 0.40 9.39 10.62
N HIS A 2 1.18 9.61 11.68
CA HIS A 2 1.05 8.82 12.92
C HIS A 2 -0.35 8.88 13.57
N GLU A 3 -1.05 10.00 13.45
CA GLU A 3 -2.37 10.20 14.08
C GLU A 3 -3.50 9.39 13.43
N ILE A 4 -3.36 9.03 12.14
CA ILE A 4 -4.40 8.34 11.37
C ILE A 4 -4.25 6.81 11.37
N PHE A 5 -3.13 6.26 11.82
CA PHE A 5 -2.93 4.81 11.98
C PHE A 5 -3.01 4.41 13.45
N ASP A 6 -3.76 3.36 13.74
CA ASP A 6 -3.76 2.72 15.05
C ASP A 6 -2.37 2.14 15.36
N GLU A 7 -1.97 2.13 16.63
CA GLU A 7 -0.66 1.60 17.03
C GLU A 7 -0.47 0.13 16.64
N ARG A 8 -1.57 -0.64 16.65
CA ARG A 8 -1.60 -2.06 16.30
C ARG A 8 -2.03 -2.30 14.85
N SER A 9 -2.02 -1.26 14.01
CA SER A 9 -2.46 -1.36 12.62
C SER A 9 -1.70 -2.45 11.87
N SER A 10 -2.34 -3.06 10.88
CA SER A 10 -1.68 -3.99 9.97
C SER A 10 -1.73 -3.52 8.52
N TRP A 11 -0.74 -3.95 7.74
CA TRP A 11 -0.69 -3.74 6.30
C TRP A 11 -0.37 -5.04 5.59
N HIS A 12 -1.15 -5.38 4.58
CA HIS A 12 -0.89 -6.54 3.74
C HIS A 12 -0.51 -6.11 2.33
N THR A 13 0.68 -6.52 1.91
CA THR A 13 1.18 -6.39 0.53
C THR A 13 1.19 -7.77 -0.11
N PRO A 14 0.41 -8.02 -1.17
CA PRO A 14 0.39 -9.31 -1.88
C PRO A 14 1.66 -9.50 -2.71
N GLY A 15 1.82 -10.70 -3.28
CA GLY A 15 2.91 -11.02 -4.19
C GLY A 15 3.90 -12.02 -3.60
N ARG A 16 5.07 -12.14 -4.26
CA ARG A 16 6.09 -13.17 -3.97
C ARG A 16 7.49 -12.61 -3.79
N THR A 17 7.63 -11.30 -3.77
CA THR A 17 8.92 -10.60 -3.65
C THR A 17 9.24 -10.23 -2.21
N SER A 18 10.44 -9.65 -1.99
CA SER A 18 10.88 -9.22 -0.66
C SER A 18 9.99 -8.14 -0.03
N ILE A 19 9.20 -7.41 -0.84
CA ILE A 19 8.29 -6.37 -0.37
C ILE A 19 6.97 -6.97 0.17
N ALA A 20 6.60 -8.17 -0.26
CA ALA A 20 5.34 -8.82 0.10
C ALA A 20 5.27 -9.23 1.58
N GLY A 21 4.05 -9.52 2.04
CA GLY A 21 3.74 -10.07 3.35
C GLY A 21 2.93 -9.14 4.24
N ASP A 22 2.66 -9.64 5.46
CA ASP A 22 1.94 -8.91 6.49
C ASP A 22 2.90 -8.12 7.39
N ARG A 23 2.61 -6.84 7.57
CA ARG A 23 3.29 -5.95 8.52
C ARG A 23 2.32 -5.65 9.65
N ARG A 24 2.74 -5.88 10.89
CA ARG A 24 1.92 -5.69 12.09
C ARG A 24 2.55 -4.65 13.01
N GLY A 25 1.74 -3.70 13.46
CA GLY A 25 2.18 -2.54 14.21
C GLY A 25 2.50 -1.36 13.30
N ARG A 26 2.11 -0.15 13.71
CA ARG A 26 2.26 1.08 12.92
C ARG A 26 3.68 1.32 12.43
N GLU A 27 4.69 1.05 13.26
CA GLU A 27 6.09 1.20 12.88
C GLU A 27 6.50 0.25 11.74
N ALA A 28 6.02 -1.00 11.75
CA ALA A 28 6.29 -1.94 10.66
C ALA A 28 5.56 -1.53 9.36
N VAL A 29 4.37 -0.94 9.47
CA VAL A 29 3.64 -0.37 8.34
C VAL A 29 4.41 0.82 7.75
N PHE A 30 4.92 1.72 8.57
CA PHE A 30 5.70 2.86 8.08
C PHE A 30 7.08 2.46 7.56
N ALA A 31 7.71 1.43 8.12
CA ALA A 31 8.91 0.84 7.55
C ALA A 31 8.65 0.32 6.13
N GLN A 32 7.50 -0.31 5.89
CA GLN A 32 7.08 -0.76 4.55
C GLN A 32 6.91 0.43 3.58
N PHE A 33 6.24 1.50 3.99
CA PHE A 33 6.10 2.70 3.16
C PHE A 33 7.46 3.38 2.90
N GLY A 34 8.35 3.36 3.90
CA GLY A 34 9.73 3.79 3.76
C GLY A 34 10.48 3.01 2.69
N ARG A 35 10.27 1.70 2.58
CA ARG A 35 10.84 0.87 1.50
C ARG A 35 10.32 1.27 0.13
N TYR A 36 9.03 1.56 -0.02
CA TYR A 36 8.48 2.07 -1.29
C TYR A 36 9.22 3.32 -1.75
N GLY A 37 9.42 4.29 -0.86
CA GLY A 37 10.18 5.50 -1.16
C GLY A 37 11.66 5.20 -1.43
N ALA A 38 12.34 4.52 -0.51
CA ALA A 38 13.79 4.35 -0.57
C ALA A 38 14.25 3.49 -1.76
N GLU A 39 13.61 2.34 -1.98
CA GLU A 39 14.00 1.40 -3.05
C GLU A 39 13.65 1.91 -4.45
N THR A 40 12.84 2.97 -4.57
CA THR A 40 12.53 3.66 -5.84
C THR A 40 13.24 5.02 -5.96
N SER A 41 14.23 5.29 -5.11
CA SER A 41 14.91 6.60 -5.05
C SER A 41 13.95 7.79 -4.94
N GLY A 42 12.83 7.60 -4.23
CA GLY A 42 11.81 8.61 -3.97
C GLY A 42 10.84 8.82 -5.13
N THR A 43 10.88 8.01 -6.19
CA THR A 43 10.01 8.15 -7.37
C THR A 43 8.64 7.50 -7.20
N PHE A 44 8.45 6.60 -6.23
CA PHE A 44 7.16 5.96 -5.98
C PHE A 44 6.06 7.00 -5.72
N ARG A 45 4.94 6.87 -6.43
CA ARG A 45 3.72 7.68 -6.25
C ARG A 45 2.52 6.77 -6.21
N ALA A 46 1.60 7.04 -5.29
CA ALA A 46 0.24 6.49 -5.28
C ALA A 46 -0.73 7.64 -5.62
N ALA A 47 -1.08 7.76 -6.89
CA ALA A 47 -2.00 8.80 -7.38
C ALA A 47 -3.44 8.34 -7.14
N LEU A 48 -4.09 8.90 -6.12
CA LEU A 48 -5.48 8.60 -5.78
C LEU A 48 -6.41 8.99 -6.93
N GLU A 49 -7.25 8.06 -7.35
CA GLU A 49 -8.25 8.25 -8.41
C GLU A 49 -9.64 8.41 -7.79
N ASP A 50 -10.00 7.55 -6.85
CA ASP A 50 -11.32 7.56 -6.23
C ASP A 50 -11.33 6.94 -4.82
N VAL A 51 -12.38 7.22 -4.06
CA VAL A 51 -12.59 6.70 -2.70
C VAL A 51 -14.03 6.24 -2.54
N PHE A 52 -14.19 4.99 -2.11
CA PHE A 52 -15.48 4.37 -1.87
C PHE A 52 -15.65 4.02 -0.39
N THR A 53 -16.88 4.03 0.10
CA THR A 53 -17.22 3.64 1.47
C THR A 53 -18.28 2.56 1.45
N THR A 54 -18.23 1.64 2.41
CA THR A 54 -19.27 0.64 2.64
C THR A 54 -20.09 0.97 3.87
N ASP A 55 -21.32 0.45 3.95
CA ASP A 55 -22.22 0.67 5.10
C ASP A 55 -21.63 0.14 6.42
N ASP A 56 -20.75 -0.86 6.36
CA ASP A 56 -20.06 -1.42 7.52
C ASP A 56 -18.75 -0.69 7.88
N GLY A 57 -18.50 0.47 7.28
CA GLY A 57 -17.44 1.40 7.66
C GLY A 57 -16.05 1.08 7.09
N ARG A 58 -15.96 0.25 6.04
CA ARG A 58 -14.71 0.11 5.28
C ARG A 58 -14.59 1.23 4.26
N VAL A 59 -13.34 1.54 3.93
CA VAL A 59 -12.99 2.51 2.90
C VAL A 59 -12.17 1.79 1.83
N VAL A 60 -12.45 2.02 0.55
CA VAL A 60 -11.64 1.52 -0.56
C VAL A 60 -11.03 2.71 -1.28
N GLY A 61 -9.70 2.80 -1.30
CA GLY A 61 -9.00 3.76 -2.15
C GLY A 61 -8.62 3.10 -3.47
N LEU A 62 -9.07 3.65 -4.59
CA LEU A 62 -8.60 3.30 -5.93
C LEU A 62 -7.50 4.28 -6.31
N HIS A 63 -6.33 3.78 -6.72
CA HIS A 63 -5.21 4.63 -7.07
C HIS A 63 -4.28 3.96 -8.09
N ARG A 64 -3.44 4.77 -8.73
CA ARG A 64 -2.40 4.31 -9.64
C ARG A 64 -1.02 4.44 -9.00
N ASN A 65 -0.29 3.34 -8.94
CA ASN A 65 1.07 3.29 -8.45
C ASN A 65 2.06 3.42 -9.61
N THR A 66 2.96 4.40 -9.53
CA THR A 66 4.05 4.60 -10.50
C THR A 66 5.39 4.74 -9.79
N GLY A 67 6.49 4.39 -10.46
CA GLY A 67 7.83 4.59 -9.92
C GLY A 67 8.92 3.98 -10.80
N GLU A 68 10.18 4.22 -10.45
CA GLU A 68 11.35 3.69 -11.13
C GLU A 68 12.27 2.98 -10.14
N ARG A 69 12.82 1.83 -10.53
CA ARG A 69 13.73 1.03 -9.71
C ARG A 69 14.61 0.17 -10.60
N ASN A 70 15.94 0.26 -10.46
CA ASN A 70 16.90 -0.58 -11.20
C ASN A 70 16.65 -0.61 -12.72
N GLY A 71 16.27 0.52 -13.32
CA GLY A 71 15.93 0.63 -14.74
C GLY A 71 14.54 0.08 -15.13
N LYS A 72 13.78 -0.49 -14.19
CA LYS A 72 12.38 -0.90 -14.36
C LYS A 72 11.44 0.28 -14.06
N ARG A 73 10.29 0.32 -14.73
CA ARG A 73 9.22 1.30 -14.48
C ARG A 73 7.97 0.59 -14.00
N LEU A 74 7.41 1.05 -12.89
CA LEU A 74 6.11 0.63 -12.38
C LEU A 74 5.02 1.52 -12.97
N ASP A 75 3.93 0.90 -13.40
CA ASP A 75 2.68 1.58 -13.71
C ASP A 75 1.50 0.61 -13.54
N VAL A 76 0.88 0.61 -12.36
CA VAL A 76 -0.14 -0.39 -11.99
C VAL A 76 -1.27 0.23 -11.18
N SER A 77 -2.53 -0.12 -11.50
CA SER A 77 -3.67 0.25 -10.67
C SER A 77 -3.79 -0.66 -9.45
N CYS A 78 -4.19 -0.09 -8.32
CA CYS A 78 -4.36 -0.78 -7.05
C CYS A 78 -5.61 -0.28 -6.33
N CYS A 79 -6.30 -1.21 -5.67
CA CYS A 79 -7.29 -0.88 -4.66
C CYS A 79 -6.73 -1.24 -3.29
N ILE A 80 -6.81 -0.32 -2.32
CA ILE A 80 -6.57 -0.64 -0.92
C ILE A 80 -7.89 -0.71 -0.19
N VAL A 81 -8.18 -1.84 0.44
CA VAL A 81 -9.29 -1.95 1.40
C VAL A 81 -8.77 -1.59 2.77
N PHE A 82 -9.33 -0.54 3.36
CA PHE A 82 -9.03 -0.07 4.70
C PHE A 82 -10.16 -0.43 5.65
N GLU A 83 -9.79 -0.90 6.84
CA GLU A 83 -10.68 -0.90 7.99
C GLU A 83 -10.34 0.30 8.87
N VAL A 84 -11.36 1.07 9.22
CA VAL A 84 -11.24 2.26 10.06
C VAL A 84 -12.06 2.06 11.33
N LYS A 85 -11.45 2.29 12.51
CA LYS A 85 -12.11 2.25 13.81
C LYS A 85 -11.72 3.46 14.63
N ASN A 86 -12.69 4.12 15.25
CA ASN A 86 -12.47 5.32 16.06
C ASN A 86 -11.63 6.39 15.34
N GLY A 87 -11.87 6.59 14.05
CA GLY A 87 -11.13 7.56 13.21
C GLY A 87 -9.71 7.14 12.82
N LYS A 88 -9.28 5.91 13.12
CA LYS A 88 -7.94 5.39 12.79
C LYS A 88 -8.00 4.17 11.89
N ILE A 89 -7.04 4.08 10.96
CA ILE A 89 -6.79 2.90 10.14
C ILE A 89 -6.25 1.79 11.04
N VAL A 90 -6.99 0.68 11.12
CA VAL A 90 -6.58 -0.52 11.86
C VAL A 90 -6.06 -1.61 10.93
N SER A 91 -6.44 -1.60 9.66
CA SER A 91 -5.83 -2.46 8.64
C SER A 91 -5.91 -1.81 7.25
N GLY A 92 -4.94 -2.12 6.41
CA GLY A 92 -4.96 -1.86 4.98
C GLY A 92 -4.49 -3.09 4.20
N ARG A 93 -5.19 -3.42 3.11
CA ARG A 93 -4.85 -4.55 2.23
C ARG A 93 -4.81 -4.08 0.78
N GLU A 94 -3.63 -4.17 0.18
CA GLU A 94 -3.41 -3.83 -1.23
C GLU A 94 -3.93 -4.95 -2.15
N HIS A 95 -4.59 -4.56 -3.24
CA HIS A 95 -5.04 -5.43 -4.33
C HIS A 95 -4.62 -4.80 -5.65
N PHE A 96 -3.55 -5.32 -6.24
CA PHE A 96 -3.05 -4.85 -7.53
C PHE A 96 -3.82 -5.51 -8.67
N PHE A 97 -4.17 -4.73 -9.69
CA PHE A 97 -4.83 -5.26 -10.89
C PHE A 97 -3.91 -6.19 -11.68
N ASP A 98 -2.63 -5.82 -11.81
CA ASP A 98 -1.58 -6.65 -12.39
C ASP A 98 -0.52 -6.95 -11.33
N LEU A 99 -0.77 -8.01 -10.54
CA LEU A 99 0.15 -8.45 -9.50
C LEU A 99 1.49 -8.98 -10.06
N TYR A 100 1.50 -9.46 -11.31
CA TYR A 100 2.72 -9.94 -11.94
C TYR A 100 3.67 -8.78 -12.27
N ASN A 101 3.15 -7.68 -12.82
CA ASN A 101 3.94 -6.46 -13.03
C ASN A 101 4.47 -5.87 -11.70
N TRP A 102 3.64 -5.88 -10.64
CA TRP A 102 4.10 -5.52 -9.30
C TRP A 102 5.27 -6.40 -8.84
N ASP A 103 5.13 -7.72 -8.92
CA ASP A 103 6.19 -8.64 -8.53
C ASP A 103 7.45 -8.50 -9.41
N GLU A 104 7.30 -8.30 -10.73
CA GLU A 104 8.45 -8.09 -11.61
C GLU A 104 9.22 -6.81 -11.28
N PHE A 105 8.51 -5.72 -10.94
CA PHE A 105 9.13 -4.47 -10.49
C PHE A 105 9.92 -4.65 -9.18
N TRP A 106 9.39 -5.44 -8.24
CA TRP A 106 9.98 -5.69 -6.91
C TRP A 106 10.93 -6.90 -6.83
N ALA A 107 11.10 -7.64 -7.92
CA ALA A 107 12.14 -8.66 -8.08
C ALA A 107 13.54 -8.03 -8.18
#